data_AF-A0A1S1LYU7-F1
#
_entry.id   AF-A0A1S1LYU7-F1
#
_cell.length_a   1.000
_cell.length_b   1.000
_cell.length_c   1.000
_cell.angle_alpha   90.00
_cell.angle_beta   90.00
_cell.angle_gamma   90.00
#
_symmetry.space_group_name_H-M   'P 1'
#
loop_
_entity.id
_entity.type
_entity.pdbx_description
1 polymer ?
#
loop_
_entity_poly.entity_id
_entity_poly.type
_entity_poly.pdbx_seq_one_letter_code
_entity_poly.pdbx_strand_id
1 'polypeptide(L)'
;MDRLLAAHRAAHTKAHGMISAAMSGWVGGAVSTLSSASTDWQGHSKHVENESTHYRDAFDQIGYAFAGMEEQTAVNILGSRPQAKA
;
A
#
# COMPACT_ATOMS: atom_id res chain seq x y z
N MET A 1 -7.21 5.89 3.24
CA MET A 1 -6.45 4.74 2.67
C MET A 1 -7.10 3.39 2.98
N ASP A 2 -7.70 3.19 4.16
CA ASP A 2 -8.19 1.86 4.58
C ASP A 2 -9.22 1.22 3.65
N ARG A 3 -10.14 2.02 3.09
CA ARG A 3 -11.11 1.51 2.10
C ARG A 3 -10.44 0.94 0.85
N LEU A 4 -9.40 1.61 0.35
CA LEU A 4 -8.65 1.16 -0.83
C LEU A 4 -7.84 -0.09 -0.51
N LEU A 5 -7.19 -0.13 0.67
CA LEU A 5 -6.45 -1.29 1.16
C LEU A 5 -7.36 -2.51 1.34
N ALA A 6 -8.56 -2.32 1.89
CA ALA A 6 -9.56 -3.38 2.04
C ALA A 6 -10.04 -3.90 0.67
N ALA A 7 -10.29 -3.00 -0.29
CA ALA A 7 -10.67 -3.38 -1.65
C ALA A 7 -9.55 -4.17 -2.36
N HIS A 8 -8.29 -3.73 -2.22
CA HIS A 8 -7.11 -4.43 -2.72
C HIS A 8 -7.02 -5.86 -2.17
N ARG A 9 -7.07 -6.02 -0.84
CA ARG A 9 -7.05 -7.33 -0.18
C ARG A 9 -8.17 -8.23 -0.69
N ALA A 10 -9.40 -7.73 -0.72
CA ALA A 10 -10.55 -8.52 -1.16
C ALA A 10 -10.41 -8.97 -2.62
N ALA A 11 -9.99 -8.08 -3.52
CA ALA A 11 -9.79 -8.40 -4.92
C ALA A 11 -8.70 -9.46 -5.13
N HIS A 12 -7.55 -9.31 -4.46
CA HIS A 12 -6.44 -10.25 -4.59
C HIS A 12 -6.72 -11.59 -3.91
N THR A 13 -7.33 -11.62 -2.73
CA THR A 13 -7.77 -12.87 -2.10
C THR A 13 -8.71 -13.65 -3.04
N LYS A 14 -9.68 -12.97 -3.66
CA LYS A 14 -10.58 -13.59 -4.63
C LYS A 14 -9.81 -14.11 -5.86
N ALA A 15 -8.92 -13.31 -6.43
CA ALA A 15 -8.14 -13.69 -7.61
C ALA A 15 -7.23 -14.89 -7.34
N HIS A 16 -6.51 -14.90 -6.21
CA HIS A 16 -5.67 -16.02 -5.81
C HIS A 16 -6.48 -17.30 -5.59
N GLY A 17 -7.67 -17.20 -4.97
CA GLY A 17 -8.59 -18.32 -4.83
C GLY A 17 -9.04 -18.88 -6.18
N MET A 18 -9.39 -18.02 -7.14
CA MET A 18 -9.77 -18.43 -8.49
C MET A 18 -8.63 -19.11 -9.24
N ILE A 19 -7.40 -18.60 -9.11
CA ILE A 19 -6.20 -19.20 -9.72
C ILE A 19 -5.96 -20.60 -9.12
N SER A 20 -5.96 -20.73 -7.79
CA SER A 20 -5.79 -22.04 -7.14
C SER A 20 -6.87 -23.04 -7.54
N ALA A 21 -8.13 -22.60 -7.65
CA ALA A 21 -9.22 -23.46 -8.10
C ALA A 21 -9.05 -23.90 -9.57
N ALA A 22 -8.68 -22.98 -10.46
CA ALA A 22 -8.45 -23.28 -11.87
C ALA A 22 -7.28 -24.25 -12.09
N MET A 23 -6.26 -24.18 -11.22
CA MET A 23 -5.11 -25.10 -11.25
C MET A 23 -5.43 -26.51 -10.72
N SER A 24 -6.53 -26.69 -10.00
CA SER A 24 -6.94 -27.98 -9.47
C SER A 24 -7.33 -28.91 -10.63
N GLY A 25 -6.45 -29.85 -10.98
CA GLY A 25 -6.63 -30.81 -12.08
C GLY A 25 -5.59 -30.69 -13.20
N TRP A 26 -4.74 -29.67 -13.16
CA TRP A 26 -3.61 -29.56 -14.08
C TRP A 26 -2.49 -30.48 -13.58
N VAL A 27 -1.69 -31.04 -14.49
CA VAL A 27 -0.54 -31.92 -14.17
C VAL A 27 0.69 -31.58 -15.02
N GLY A 28 1.88 -31.95 -14.56
CA GLY A 28 3.13 -31.80 -15.31
C GLY A 28 3.68 -30.36 -15.37
N GLY A 29 4.51 -30.07 -16.37
CA GLY A 29 5.26 -28.80 -16.46
C GLY A 29 4.41 -27.53 -16.54
N ALA A 30 3.17 -27.62 -17.03
CA ALA A 30 2.24 -26.49 -17.05
C ALA A 30 1.86 -26.03 -15.62
N VAL A 31 1.70 -26.98 -14.69
CA VAL A 31 1.42 -26.67 -13.27
C VAL A 31 2.60 -25.95 -12.63
N SER A 32 3.84 -26.39 -12.90
CA SER A 32 5.01 -25.76 -12.29
C SER A 32 5.15 -24.31 -12.72
N THR A 33 4.97 -24.00 -14.01
CA THR A 33 5.05 -22.63 -14.52
C THR A 33 3.95 -21.75 -13.93
N LEU A 34 2.71 -22.25 -13.85
CA LEU A 34 1.59 -21.51 -13.25
C LEU A 34 1.73 -21.35 -11.74
N SER A 35 2.31 -22.32 -11.05
CA SER A 35 2.59 -22.22 -9.61
C SER A 35 3.60 -21.12 -9.33
N SER A 36 4.68 -21.05 -10.12
CA SER A 36 5.66 -19.96 -10.01
C SER A 36 5.03 -18.60 -10.30
N ALA A 37 4.31 -18.47 -11.42
CA ALA A 37 3.63 -17.21 -11.75
C ALA A 37 2.61 -16.79 -10.68
N SER A 38 1.83 -17.73 -10.15
CA SER A 38 0.89 -17.48 -9.05
C SER A 38 1.59 -17.00 -7.78
N THR A 39 2.75 -17.59 -7.46
CA THR A 39 3.57 -17.19 -6.31
C THR A 39 4.10 -15.77 -6.47
N ASP A 40 4.63 -15.43 -7.65
CA ASP A 40 5.12 -14.07 -7.94
C ASP A 40 4.00 -13.04 -7.81
N TRP A 41 2.81 -13.36 -8.31
CA TRP A 41 1.63 -12.50 -8.20
C TRP A 41 1.16 -12.32 -6.75
N GLN A 42 1.23 -13.36 -5.93
CA GLN A 42 0.97 -13.25 -4.49
C GLN A 42 2.00 -12.35 -3.82
N GLY A 43 3.28 -12.45 -4.23
CA GLY A 43 4.35 -11.56 -3.78
C GLY A 43 4.06 -10.09 -4.11
N HIS A 44 3.68 -9.79 -5.35
CA HIS A 44 3.31 -8.43 -5.76
C HIS A 44 2.08 -7.91 -5.02
N SER A 45 1.05 -8.72 -4.85
CA SER A 45 -0.13 -8.36 -4.06
C SER A 45 0.25 -7.92 -2.65
N LYS A 46 1.10 -8.71 -1.98
CA LYS A 46 1.57 -8.43 -0.62
C LYS A 46 2.46 -7.19 -0.56
N HIS A 47 3.29 -6.96 -1.56
CA HIS A 47 4.12 -5.77 -1.65
C HIS A 47 3.25 -4.50 -1.71
N VAL A 48 2.23 -4.47 -2.58
CA VAL A 48 1.31 -3.31 -2.68
C VAL A 48 0.55 -3.08 -1.37
N GLU A 49 0.15 -4.14 -0.69
CA GLU A 49 -0.47 -4.05 0.64
C GLU A 49 0.45 -3.38 1.67
N ASN A 50 1.72 -3.78 1.69
CA ASN A 50 2.72 -3.22 2.61
C ASN A 50 2.98 -1.74 2.32
N GLU A 51 3.19 -1.36 1.05
CA GLU A 51 3.40 0.04 0.65
C GLU A 51 2.19 0.91 1.00
N SER A 52 0.98 0.40 0.76
CA SER A 52 -0.25 1.11 1.11
C SER A 52 -0.37 1.37 2.62
N THR A 53 0.06 0.41 3.43
CA THR A 53 0.09 0.54 4.90
C THR A 53 1.16 1.54 5.31
N HIS A 54 2.36 1.45 4.74
CA HIS A 54 3.46 2.37 5.00
C HIS A 54 3.07 3.82 4.73
N TYR A 55 2.46 4.11 3.57
CA TYR A 55 2.03 5.46 3.24
C TYR A 55 0.89 5.97 4.12
N ARG A 56 -0.08 5.11 4.47
CA ARG A 56 -1.13 5.48 5.43
C ARG A 56 -0.51 5.93 6.75
N ASP A 57 0.37 5.09 7.32
CA ASP A 57 0.98 5.36 8.62
C ASP A 57 1.86 6.62 8.58
N ALA A 58 2.58 6.84 7.47
CA ALA A 58 3.35 8.06 7.25
C ALA A 58 2.45 9.32 7.19
N PHE A 59 1.32 9.27 6.48
CA PHE A 59 0.38 10.38 6.43
C PHE A 59 -0.28 10.65 7.78
N ASP A 60 -0.64 9.60 8.52
CA ASP A 60 -1.18 9.74 9.87
C ASP A 60 -0.16 10.38 10.80
N GLN A 61 1.11 9.93 10.75
CA GLN A 61 2.20 10.51 11.55
C GLN A 61 2.42 11.99 11.22
N ILE A 62 2.42 12.37 9.93
CA ILE A 62 2.51 13.76 9.51
C ILE A 62 1.30 14.56 10.05
N GLY A 63 0.10 14.01 9.93
CA GLY A 63 -1.13 14.63 10.45
C GLY A 63 -1.06 14.89 11.96
N TYR A 64 -0.61 13.91 12.74
CA TYR A 64 -0.41 14.07 14.18
C TYR A 64 0.67 15.12 14.52
N ALA A 65 1.78 15.15 13.78
CA ALA A 65 2.82 16.15 13.97
C ALA A 65 2.30 17.58 13.72
N PHE A 66 1.44 17.76 12.71
CA PHE A 66 0.80 19.06 12.47
C PHE A 66 -0.26 19.40 13.53
N ALA A 67 -1.09 18.44 13.93
CA ALA A 67 -2.13 18.66 14.94
C ALA A 67 -1.55 18.98 16.33
N GLY A 68 -0.40 18.39 16.67
CA GLY A 68 0.32 18.63 17.92
C GLY A 68 1.35 19.76 17.85
N MET A 69 1.43 20.49 16.73
CA MET A 69 2.42 21.55 16.57
C MET A 69 2.10 22.74 17.48
N GLU A 70 3.05 23.10 18.34
CA GLU A 70 2.94 24.32 19.14
C GLU A 70 2.87 25.56 18.23
N GLU A 71 2.03 26.53 18.63
CA GLU A 71 1.77 27.76 17.88
C GLU A 71 3.07 28.50 17.52
N GLN A 72 4.02 28.59 18.46
CA GLN A 72 5.31 29.25 18.21
C GLN A 72 6.15 28.53 17.14
N THR A 73 6.08 27.20 17.08
CA THR A 73 6.75 26.39 16.05
C THR A 73 6.12 26.64 14.69
N ALA A 74 4.79 26.71 14.61
CA ALA A 74 4.07 27.05 13.38
C ALA A 74 4.42 28.46 12.89
N VAL A 75 4.47 29.45 13.79
CA VAL A 75 4.88 30.83 13.48
C VAL A 75 6.32 30.88 12.96
N ASN A 76 7.25 30.15 13.58
CA ASN A 76 8.64 30.10 13.13
C ASN A 76 8.79 29.50 11.72
N ILE A 77 8.00 28.48 11.38
CA ILE A 77 7.97 27.89 10.02
C ILE A 77 7.40 28.88 9.00
N LEU A 78 6.36 29.62 9.34
CA LEU A 78 5.77 30.64 8.45
C LEU A 78 6.69 31.86 8.27
N GLY A 79 7.38 32.28 9.33
CA GLY A 79 8.31 33.42 9.32
C GLY A 79 9.65 33.14 8.63
N SER A 80 10.06 31.88 8.53
CA SER A 80 11.31 31.47 7.86
C SER A 80 11.14 31.20 6.36
N ARG A 81 9.91 31.23 5.82
CA ARG A 81 9.68 31.27 4.38
C ARG A 81 10.23 32.61 3.84
N PRO A 82 11.12 32.60 2.83
CA PRO A 82 11.51 33.84 2.16
C PRO A 82 10.22 34.46 1.62
N GLN A 83 9.83 35.62 2.15
CA GLN A 83 8.71 36.36 1.58
C GLN A 83 9.11 36.68 0.14
N ALA A 84 8.40 36.10 -0.83
CA ALA A 84 8.57 36.45 -2.22
C ALA A 84 8.37 37.97 -2.31
N LYS A 85 9.45 38.69 -2.66
CA LYS A 85 9.40 40.14 -2.80
C LYS A 85 8.36 40.47 -3.87
N ALA A 86 7.41 41.33 -3.50
CA ALA A 86 6.38 41.87 -4.39
C ALA A 86 6.99 42.73 -5.51
#